data_AF-A0A846PYB2-F1
#
_entry.id   AF-A0A846PYB2-F1
#
_cell.length_a   1.000
_cell.length_b   1.000
_cell.length_c   1.000
_cell.angle_alpha   90.00
_cell.angle_beta   90.00
_cell.angle_gamma   90.00
#
_symmetry.space_group_name_H-M   'P 1'
#
loop_
_entity.id
_entity.type
_entity.pdbx_description
1 polymer ?
#
loop_
_entity_poly.entity_id
_entity_poly.type
_entity_poly.pdbx_seq_one_letter_code
_entity_poly.pdbx_strand_id
1 'polypeptide(L)' 'TTDDVLRSPIIADPLRLLDCSPITDGAAAVVLVSERIAKKFKNPIWILGSGQAS' A
#
# COMPACT_ATOMS: atom_id res chain seq x y z
N THR A 1 17.05 -10.92 6.42
CA THR A 1 17.29 -10.54 7.83
C THR A 1 17.62 -9.06 7.90
N THR A 2 17.70 -8.47 9.11
CA THR A 2 18.18 -7.08 9.27
C THR A 2 19.56 -6.90 8.64
N ASP A 3 20.45 -7.88 8.84
CA ASP A 3 21.81 -7.83 8.29
C ASP A 3 21.82 -7.83 6.76
N ASP A 4 20.86 -8.51 6.11
CA ASP A 4 20.76 -8.51 4.64
C ASP A 4 20.31 -7.17 4.08
N VAL A 5 19.40 -6.47 4.78
CA VAL A 5 18.99 -5.10 4.42
C VAL A 5 20.17 -4.14 4.55
N LEU A 6 20.90 -4.19 5.69
CA LEU A 6 22.05 -3.33 5.96
C LEU A 6 23.23 -3.58 5.01
N ARG A 7 23.37 -4.80 4.48
CA ARG A 7 24.40 -5.16 3.48
C ARG A 7 23.96 -4.94 2.04
N SER A 8 22.69 -4.61 1.79
CA SER A 8 22.18 -4.42 0.42
C SER A 8 22.78 -3.17 -0.25
N PRO A 9 22.88 -3.13 -1.60
CA PRO A 9 23.53 -2.02 -2.31
C PRO A 9 22.93 -0.65 -1.98
N ILE A 10 23.76 0.39 -1.91
CA ILE A 10 23.29 1.78 -1.82
C ILE A 10 22.78 2.22 -3.19
N ILE A 11 21.57 2.78 -3.23
CA ILE A 11 20.95 3.31 -4.45
C ILE A 11 21.02 4.84 -4.48
N ALA A 12 20.70 5.49 -3.36
CA ALA A 12 20.85 6.93 -3.15
C ALA A 12 21.05 7.17 -1.66
N ASP A 13 22.14 7.78 -1.23
CA ASP A 13 22.45 7.93 0.19
C ASP A 13 21.30 8.63 0.96
N PRO A 14 20.75 8.06 2.06
CA PRO A 14 21.17 6.83 2.77
C PRO A 14 20.40 5.55 2.39
N LEU A 15 19.53 5.60 1.38
CA LEU A 15 18.64 4.52 0.95
C LEU A 15 19.37 3.38 0.23
N ARG A 16 19.03 2.16 0.60
CA ARG A 16 19.53 0.90 0.03
C ARG A 16 18.47 0.19 -0.80
N LEU A 17 18.90 -0.79 -1.58
CA LEU A 17 18.04 -1.54 -2.50
C LEU A 17 16.81 -2.16 -1.81
N LEU A 18 16.99 -2.72 -0.61
CA LEU A 18 15.89 -3.36 0.13
C LEU A 18 15.00 -2.37 0.90
N ASP A 19 15.29 -1.07 0.85
CA ASP A 19 14.38 -0.01 1.29
C ASP A 19 13.40 0.39 0.17
N CYS A 20 13.69 0.02 -1.08
CA CYS A 20 12.89 0.36 -2.25
C CYS A 20 11.81 -0.68 -2.53
N SER A 21 10.65 -0.24 -3.04
CA SER A 21 9.65 -1.16 -3.57
C SER A 21 10.19 -1.88 -4.82
N PRO A 22 9.93 -3.19 -4.98
CA PRO A 22 10.35 -3.92 -6.15
C PRO A 22 9.55 -3.51 -7.40
N ILE A 23 10.13 -3.74 -8.57
CA ILE A 23 9.39 -3.69 -9.84
C ILE A 23 8.54 -4.97 -9.92
N THR A 24 7.22 -4.81 -9.98
CA THR A 24 6.27 -5.92 -10.00
C THR A 24 5.08 -5.61 -10.90
N ASP A 25 4.56 -6.65 -11.56
CA ASP A 25 3.28 -6.58 -12.28
C ASP A 25 2.12 -7.09 -11.39
N GLY A 26 0.94 -6.49 -11.53
CA GLY A 26 -0.26 -6.90 -10.78
C GLY A 26 -1.48 -5.98 -11.02
N ALA A 27 -2.67 -6.42 -10.60
CA ALA A 27 -3.92 -5.65 -10.70
C ALA A 27 -4.82 -5.85 -9.46
N ALA A 28 -5.59 -4.81 -9.10
CA ALA A 28 -6.56 -4.84 -8.01
C ALA A 28 -7.77 -3.95 -8.33
N ALA A 29 -8.93 -4.26 -7.74
CA ALA A 29 -10.15 -3.47 -7.86
C ALA A 29 -10.94 -3.45 -6.55
N VAL A 30 -11.68 -2.37 -6.31
CA VAL A 30 -12.60 -2.22 -5.19
C VAL A 30 -13.96 -1.74 -5.69
N VAL A 31 -15.03 -2.13 -4.99
CA VAL A 31 -16.39 -1.67 -5.27
C VAL A 31 -16.81 -0.70 -4.19
N LEU A 32 -16.92 0.58 -4.55
CA LEU A 32 -17.37 1.64 -3.64
C LEU A 32 -18.87 1.84 -3.80
N VAL A 33 -19.58 1.87 -2.68
CA VAL A 33 -21.03 2.06 -2.63
C VAL A 33 -21.42 2.96 -1.47
N SER A 34 -22.58 3.60 -1.57
CA SER A 34 -23.17 4.33 -0.44
C SER A 34 -23.39 3.41 0.78
N GLU A 35 -23.39 3.98 1.99
CA GLU A 35 -23.66 3.24 3.24
C GLU A 35 -24.95 2.39 3.15
N ARG A 36 -26.02 2.97 2.58
CA ARG A 36 -27.31 2.30 2.43
C ARG A 36 -27.19 1.01 1.62
N ILE A 37 -26.34 1.00 0.59
CA ILE A 37 -26.10 -0.16 -0.26
C ILE A 37 -25.11 -1.13 0.41
N ALA A 38 -24.10 -0.61 1.12
CA ALA A 38 -23.09 -1.39 1.83
C ALA A 38 -23.73 -2.39 2.83
N LYS A 39 -24.81 -1.99 3.50
CA LYS A 39 -25.60 -2.85 4.43
C LYS A 39 -26.18 -4.12 3.80
N LYS A 40 -26.23 -4.21 2.45
CA LYS A 40 -26.65 -5.42 1.73
C LYS A 40 -25.54 -6.45 1.57
N PHE A 41 -24.30 -6.11 1.90
CA PHE A 41 -23.14 -7.00 1.79
C PHE A 41 -22.71 -7.50 3.17
N LYS A 42 -22.08 -8.68 3.21
CA LYS A 42 -21.76 -9.38 4.47
C LYS A 42 -20.75 -8.63 5.34
N ASN A 43 -19.68 -8.09 4.72
CA ASN A 43 -18.54 -7.48 5.42
C ASN A 43 -18.07 -6.18 4.71
N PRO A 44 -18.86 -5.09 4.74
CA PRO A 44 -18.42 -3.83 4.17
C PRO A 44 -17.25 -3.23 4.99
N ILE A 45 -16.31 -2.56 4.31
CA ILE A 45 -15.23 -1.80 4.94
C ILE A 45 -15.55 -0.30 4.86
N TRP A 46 -15.54 0.38 6.01
CA TRP A 46 -15.88 1.79 6.12
C TRP A 46 -14.67 2.69 5.87
N ILE A 47 -14.81 3.65 4.94
CA ILE A 47 -13.83 4.72 4.74
C ILE A 47 -14.16 5.84 5.73
N LEU A 48 -13.33 6.02 6.75
CA LEU A 48 -13.53 7.06 7.78
C LEU A 48 -13.12 8.46 7.30
N GLY A 49 -12.20 8.54 6.34
CA GLY A 49 -11.73 9.78 5.75
C GLY A 49 -10.65 9.52 4.70
N SER A 50 -10.39 10.54 3.89
CA SER A 50 -9.26 10.60 2.95
C SER A 50 -8.62 11.98 3.04
N GLY A 51 -7.31 12.04 2.81
CA GLY A 51 -6.54 13.29 2.85
C GLY A 51 -5.52 13.32 1.74
N GLN A 52 -5.23 14.52 1.24
CA GLN A 52 -4.21 14.78 0.23
C GLN A 52 -3.48 16.08 0.57
N ALA A 53 -2.15 16.08 0.44
CA ALA A 53 -1.27 17.24 0.61
C ALA A 53 -0.29 17.34 -0.58
N SER A 54 0.12 18.56 -0.92
CA SER A 54 0.98 18.88 -2.07
C SER A 54 2.25 19.59 -1.60
#